data_AF-A0A6V7I3F5-F1
#
_entry.id   AF-A0A6V7I3F5-F1
#
_cell.length_a   1.000
_cell.length_b   1.000
_cell.length_c   1.000
_cell.angle_alpha   90.00
_cell.angle_beta   90.00
_cell.angle_gamma   90.00
#
_symmetry.space_group_name_H-M   'P 1'
#
loop_
_entity.id
_entity.type
_entity.pdbx_description
1 polymer ?
#
loop_
_entity_poly.entity_id
_entity_poly.type
_entity_poly.pdbx_seq_one_letter_code
_entity_poly.pdbx_strand_id
1 'polypeptide(L)'
;YIHDIEDRISTAIDLGFIIDNDGSHHNISSPAGLNLLGNIIEGNEDSCNKNFYHSLDWYGRKVLGFNLEPKTPYQVIPSALESFSTCMRDPAFYRLYNRYLSYWYRFKETLKPYSKNEIVFSDLKFESIAVDKLVTYFDYFDSTISNGLPITSKQDADNLMIKVRQSRLNYKHFTVHFALNSDKAQKVAIQLFLGPKYDALGNLLDFSESYKDFYEIDYWITD
;
A
#
# COMPACT_ATOMS: atom_id res chain seq x y z
N TYR A 1 -14.89 10.00 -18.53
CA TYR A 1 -15.34 9.09 -17.46
C TYR A 1 -14.35 8.97 -16.32
N ILE A 2 -13.15 8.40 -16.51
CA ILE A 2 -12.13 8.36 -15.42
C ILE A 2 -11.76 9.78 -14.98
N HIS A 3 -11.47 10.68 -15.92
CA HIS A 3 -11.19 12.08 -15.60
C HIS A 3 -12.30 12.75 -14.78
N ASP A 4 -13.56 12.46 -15.07
CA ASP A 4 -14.69 13.02 -14.30
C ASP A 4 -14.70 12.51 -12.85
N ILE A 5 -14.34 11.24 -12.62
CA ILE A 5 -14.19 10.67 -11.26
C ILE A 5 -13.04 11.35 -10.52
N GLU A 6 -11.90 11.50 -11.19
CA GLU A 6 -10.71 12.15 -10.65
C GLU A 6 -10.95 13.62 -10.29
N ASP A 7 -11.68 14.34 -11.13
CA ASP A 7 -12.07 15.73 -10.91
C ASP A 7 -13.00 15.85 -9.69
N ARG A 8 -13.97 14.93 -9.52
CA ARG A 8 -14.85 14.88 -8.35
C ARG A 8 -14.08 14.62 -7.06
N ILE A 9 -13.16 13.66 -7.07
CA ILE A 9 -12.30 13.34 -5.91
C ILE A 9 -11.41 14.54 -5.57
N SER A 10 -10.75 15.13 -6.57
CA SER A 10 -9.90 16.31 -6.39
C SER A 10 -10.67 17.49 -5.81
N THR A 11 -11.86 17.75 -6.36
CA THR A 11 -12.75 18.83 -5.89
C THR A 11 -13.18 18.60 -4.45
N ALA A 12 -13.53 17.36 -4.07
CA ALA A 12 -13.90 17.06 -2.70
C ALA A 12 -12.76 17.29 -1.70
N ILE A 13 -11.52 16.91 -2.07
CA ILE A 13 -10.32 17.17 -1.28
C ILE A 13 -10.12 18.68 -1.11
N ASP A 14 -10.18 19.45 -2.20
CA ASP A 14 -9.95 20.90 -2.18
C ASP A 14 -11.01 21.67 -1.38
N LEU A 15 -12.27 21.21 -1.44
CA LEU A 15 -13.38 21.79 -0.67
C LEU A 15 -13.38 21.37 0.80
N GLY A 16 -12.70 20.29 1.15
CA GLY A 16 -12.64 19.74 2.50
C GLY A 16 -13.89 18.96 2.93
N PHE A 17 -14.75 18.56 1.99
CA PHE A 17 -15.91 17.69 2.26
C PHE A 17 -16.25 16.78 1.07
N ILE A 18 -16.90 15.66 1.35
CA ILE A 18 -17.49 14.76 0.34
C ILE A 18 -19.01 14.84 0.38
N ILE A 19 -19.65 14.51 -0.74
CA ILE A 19 -21.10 14.61 -0.92
C ILE A 19 -21.71 13.22 -0.82
N ASP A 20 -22.64 13.03 0.11
CA ASP A 20 -23.38 11.77 0.29
C ASP A 20 -24.50 11.61 -0.76
N ASN A 21 -25.14 10.44 -0.82
CA ASN A 21 -26.25 10.15 -1.74
C ASN A 21 -27.45 11.07 -1.55
N ASP A 22 -27.69 11.55 -0.32
CA ASP A 22 -28.79 12.46 0.01
C ASP A 22 -28.46 13.94 -0.23
N GLY A 23 -27.23 14.22 -0.70
CA GLY A 23 -26.71 15.58 -0.91
C GLY A 23 -26.14 16.24 0.34
N SER A 24 -26.13 15.55 1.49
CA SER A 24 -25.44 16.03 2.69
C SER A 24 -23.93 16.03 2.50
N HIS A 25 -23.23 16.86 3.28
CA HIS A 25 -21.78 17.01 3.20
C HIS A 25 -21.11 16.40 4.43
N HIS A 26 -20.13 15.51 4.20
CA HIS A 26 -19.26 14.99 5.26
C HIS A 26 -17.93 15.71 5.25
N ASN A 27 -17.60 16.37 6.35
CA ASN A 27 -16.32 17.06 6.51
C ASN A 27 -15.18 16.03 6.53
N ILE A 28 -14.17 16.24 5.68
CA ILE A 28 -12.96 15.41 5.63
C ILE A 28 -11.71 16.12 6.14
N SER A 29 -11.78 17.39 6.55
CA SER A 29 -10.63 18.19 7.03
C SER A 29 -9.98 17.72 8.35
N SER A 30 -10.32 16.52 8.83
CA SER A 30 -9.72 15.88 10.00
C SER A 30 -9.01 14.59 9.60
N PRO A 31 -8.08 14.05 10.42
CA PRO A 31 -7.45 12.76 10.13
C PRO A 31 -8.44 11.61 9.89
N ALA A 32 -9.62 11.65 10.49
CA ALA A 32 -10.68 10.65 10.28
C ALA A 32 -11.28 10.70 8.86
N GLY A 33 -11.22 11.86 8.19
CA GLY A 33 -11.66 12.04 6.81
C GLY A 33 -10.90 11.18 5.81
N LEU A 34 -9.71 10.70 6.18
CA LEU A 34 -8.90 9.81 5.36
C LEU A 34 -9.59 8.48 5.08
N ASN A 35 -10.34 7.95 6.04
CA ASN A 35 -11.11 6.72 5.87
C ASN A 35 -12.20 6.91 4.80
N LEU A 36 -12.94 8.02 4.90
CA LEU A 36 -13.97 8.37 3.93
C LEU A 36 -13.39 8.59 2.53
N LEU A 37 -12.24 9.28 2.45
CA LEU A 37 -11.53 9.49 1.19
C LEU A 37 -11.05 8.17 0.57
N GLY A 38 -10.50 7.27 1.38
CA GLY A 38 -10.10 5.93 0.95
C GLY A 38 -11.26 5.16 0.34
N ASN A 39 -12.42 5.18 1.00
CA ASN A 39 -13.63 4.50 0.53
C ASN A 39 -14.11 5.00 -0.83
N ILE A 40 -14.10 6.32 -1.08
CA ILE A 40 -14.53 6.88 -2.37
C ILE A 40 -13.49 6.68 -3.49
N ILE A 41 -12.19 6.64 -3.17
CA ILE A 41 -11.13 6.37 -4.16
C ILE A 41 -11.18 4.91 -4.60
N GLU A 42 -11.24 3.98 -3.63
CA GLU A 42 -11.40 2.55 -3.92
C GLU A 42 -12.75 2.27 -4.58
N GLY A 43 -13.80 2.97 -4.14
CA GLY A 43 -15.19 2.71 -4.52
C GLY A 43 -15.74 1.46 -3.86
N ASN A 44 -15.30 1.17 -2.63
CA ASN A 44 -15.73 0.01 -1.86
C ASN A 44 -17.17 0.15 -1.34
N GLU A 45 -17.64 -0.86 -0.60
CA GLU A 45 -19.02 -0.88 -0.11
C GLU A 45 -19.36 0.27 0.85
N ASP A 46 -18.36 0.78 1.57
CA ASP A 46 -18.47 1.89 2.53
C ASP A 46 -18.34 3.27 1.86
N SER A 47 -18.27 3.33 0.53
CA SER A 47 -18.33 4.60 -0.21
C SER A 47 -19.71 5.23 -0.06
N CYS A 48 -19.75 6.44 0.53
CA CYS A 48 -21.00 7.15 0.81
C CYS A 48 -21.84 7.40 -0.45
N ASN A 49 -21.22 7.64 -1.60
CA ASN A 49 -21.93 7.93 -2.85
C ASN A 49 -21.30 7.25 -4.07
N LYS A 50 -21.56 5.95 -4.22
CA LYS A 50 -21.02 5.11 -5.31
C LYS A 50 -21.44 5.55 -6.71
N ASN A 51 -22.62 6.17 -6.85
CA ASN A 51 -23.10 6.64 -8.15
C ASN A 51 -22.43 7.95 -8.57
N PHE A 52 -21.94 8.74 -7.62
CA PHE A 52 -21.22 9.97 -7.90
C PHE A 52 -19.70 9.74 -7.99
N TYR A 53 -19.10 9.04 -7.03
CA TYR A 53 -17.65 8.81 -7.00
C TYR A 53 -17.21 7.59 -7.80
N HIS A 54 -18.09 6.61 -8.02
CA HIS A 54 -17.76 5.34 -8.68
C HIS A 54 -16.53 4.64 -8.03
N SER A 55 -15.89 3.72 -8.75
CA SER A 55 -14.66 3.06 -8.30
C SER A 55 -13.51 3.41 -9.24
N LEU A 56 -12.63 4.30 -8.78
CA LEU A 56 -11.47 4.69 -9.57
C LEU A 56 -10.58 3.46 -9.83
N ASP A 57 -10.37 2.61 -8.81
CA ASP A 57 -9.60 1.36 -8.93
C ASP A 57 -10.14 0.43 -10.03
N TRP A 58 -11.45 0.14 -10.00
CA TRP A 58 -12.09 -0.75 -10.97
C TRP A 58 -11.96 -0.22 -12.40
N TYR A 59 -12.31 1.05 -12.63
CA TYR A 59 -12.23 1.65 -13.97
C TYR A 59 -10.79 1.76 -14.46
N GLY A 60 -9.84 2.11 -13.57
CA GLY A 60 -8.43 2.18 -13.90
C GLY A 60 -7.86 0.83 -14.35
N ARG A 61 -8.15 -0.24 -13.62
CA ARG A 61 -7.75 -1.60 -13.98
C ARG A 61 -8.37 -2.07 -15.29
N LYS A 62 -9.66 -1.77 -15.52
CA LYS A 62 -10.36 -2.15 -16.75
C LYS A 62 -9.77 -1.45 -17.99
N VAL A 63 -9.44 -0.16 -17.87
CA VAL A 63 -8.83 0.59 -18.98
C VAL A 63 -7.40 0.15 -19.26
N LEU A 64 -6.57 0.00 -18.22
CA LEU A 64 -5.16 -0.39 -18.39
C LEU A 64 -5.01 -1.88 -18.72
N GLY A 65 -5.96 -2.71 -18.31
CA GLY A 65 -6.00 -4.13 -18.65
C GLY A 65 -6.19 -4.39 -20.14
N PHE A 66 -6.73 -3.41 -20.87
CA PHE A 66 -6.87 -3.42 -22.33
C PHE A 66 -7.54 -4.68 -22.89
N ASN A 67 -8.50 -5.24 -22.15
CA ASN A 67 -9.23 -6.43 -22.56
C ASN A 67 -10.29 -6.11 -23.61
N LEU A 68 -10.60 -7.11 -24.43
CA LEU A 68 -11.77 -7.06 -25.31
C LEU A 68 -13.04 -6.96 -24.45
N GLU A 69 -14.01 -6.16 -24.91
CA GLU A 69 -15.31 -6.10 -24.25
C GLU A 69 -15.95 -7.50 -24.24
N PRO A 70 -16.36 -8.00 -23.05
CA PRO A 70 -17.01 -9.30 -22.95
C PRO A 70 -18.29 -9.32 -23.79
N LYS A 71 -18.43 -10.31 -24.67
CA LYS A 71 -19.67 -10.51 -25.45
C LYS A 71 -20.86 -10.85 -24.56
N THR A 72 -20.61 -11.52 -23.45
CA THR A 72 -21.59 -11.86 -22.42
C THR A 72 -20.93 -11.70 -21.04
N PRO A 73 -21.71 -11.57 -19.95
CA PRO A 73 -21.16 -11.53 -18.59
C PRO A 73 -20.30 -12.75 -18.21
N TYR A 74 -20.40 -13.85 -18.95
CA TYR A 74 -19.68 -15.10 -18.69
C TYR A 74 -18.49 -15.35 -19.64
N GLN A 75 -18.29 -14.50 -20.64
CA GLN A 75 -17.20 -14.62 -21.62
C GLN A 75 -16.20 -13.48 -21.44
N VAL A 76 -15.57 -13.47 -20.26
CA VAL A 76 -14.58 -12.46 -19.86
C VAL A 76 -13.18 -13.01 -20.12
N ILE A 77 -12.33 -12.19 -20.72
CA ILE A 77 -10.88 -12.44 -20.82
C ILE A 77 -10.24 -11.47 -19.81
N PRO A 78 -9.80 -11.93 -18.63
CA PRO A 78 -9.23 -11.05 -17.62
C PRO A 78 -7.78 -10.69 -17.97
N SER A 79 -7.37 -9.48 -17.56
CA SER A 79 -5.97 -9.03 -17.66
C SER A 79 -5.22 -9.39 -16.38
N ALA A 80 -3.90 -9.21 -16.39
CA ALA A 80 -3.10 -9.32 -15.17
C ALA A 80 -3.63 -8.39 -14.06
N LEU A 81 -4.12 -7.20 -14.42
CA LEU A 81 -4.63 -6.20 -13.48
C LEU A 81 -5.98 -6.56 -12.84
N GLU A 82 -6.74 -7.51 -13.40
CA GLU A 82 -8.08 -7.86 -12.91
C GLU A 82 -8.08 -9.02 -11.90
N SER A 83 -6.91 -9.52 -11.52
CA SER A 83 -6.76 -10.52 -10.44
C SER A 83 -5.68 -10.11 -9.44
N PHE A 84 -5.99 -10.24 -8.15
CA PHE A 84 -5.07 -9.91 -7.06
C PHE A 84 -3.79 -10.75 -7.07
N SER A 85 -3.86 -12.00 -7.57
CA SER A 85 -2.70 -12.89 -7.65
C SER A 85 -1.73 -12.54 -8.79
N THR A 86 -2.15 -11.67 -9.74
CA THR A 86 -1.36 -11.34 -10.92
C THR A 86 -1.10 -9.85 -11.10
N CYS A 87 -1.86 -8.96 -10.46
CA CYS A 87 -1.82 -7.53 -10.76
C CYS A 87 -0.45 -6.89 -10.54
N MET A 88 0.26 -7.28 -9.48
CA MET A 88 1.62 -6.78 -9.19
C MET A 88 2.70 -7.22 -10.20
N ARG A 89 2.35 -8.08 -11.18
CA ARG A 89 3.25 -8.47 -12.27
C ARG A 89 3.26 -7.45 -13.42
N ASP A 90 2.24 -6.63 -13.52
CA ASP A 90 2.13 -5.59 -14.55
C ASP A 90 2.68 -4.26 -13.99
N PRO A 91 3.68 -3.63 -14.63
CA PRO A 91 4.18 -2.31 -14.22
C PRO A 91 3.10 -1.22 -14.13
N ALA A 92 2.02 -1.34 -14.90
CA ALA A 92 0.88 -0.43 -14.87
C ALA A 92 0.19 -0.41 -13.50
N PHE A 93 0.25 -1.51 -12.74
CA PHE A 93 -0.26 -1.57 -11.36
C PHE A 93 0.39 -0.50 -10.49
N TYR A 94 1.73 -0.45 -10.46
CA TYR A 94 2.46 0.50 -9.62
C TYR A 94 2.23 1.95 -10.07
N ARG A 95 2.09 2.19 -11.38
CA ARG A 95 1.77 3.52 -11.92
C ARG A 95 0.37 3.97 -11.50
N LEU A 96 -0.60 3.06 -11.54
CA LEU A 96 -1.98 3.31 -11.16
C LEU A 96 -2.09 3.63 -9.67
N TYR A 97 -1.51 2.80 -8.81
CA TYR A 97 -1.53 3.02 -7.36
C TYR A 97 -0.72 4.25 -6.95
N ASN A 98 0.41 4.54 -7.59
CA ASN A 98 1.13 5.79 -7.36
C ASN A 98 0.26 7.02 -7.70
N ARG A 99 -0.55 6.95 -8.77
CA ARG A 99 -1.51 7.99 -9.10
C ARG A 99 -2.59 8.12 -8.03
N TYR A 100 -3.10 7.02 -7.45
CA TYR A 100 -4.09 7.08 -6.38
C TYR A 100 -3.52 7.66 -5.08
N LEU A 101 -2.29 7.28 -4.74
CA LEU A 101 -1.57 7.85 -3.59
C LEU A 101 -1.39 9.36 -3.71
N SER A 102 -1.36 9.92 -4.92
CA SER A 102 -1.29 11.38 -5.09
C SER A 102 -2.49 12.11 -4.47
N TYR A 103 -3.69 11.54 -4.50
CA TYR A 103 -4.87 12.09 -3.82
C TYR A 103 -4.74 12.02 -2.30
N TRP A 104 -4.16 10.92 -1.79
CA TRP A 104 -3.88 10.76 -0.37
C TRP A 104 -2.86 11.82 0.11
N TYR A 105 -1.81 12.06 -0.66
CA TYR A 105 -0.81 13.07 -0.33
C TYR A 105 -1.38 14.48 -0.40
N ARG A 106 -2.15 14.80 -1.45
CA ARG A 106 -2.87 16.07 -1.56
C ARG A 106 -3.79 16.31 -0.36
N PHE A 107 -4.50 15.27 0.09
CA PHE A 107 -5.31 15.35 1.30
C PHE A 107 -4.46 15.59 2.55
N LYS A 108 -3.37 14.85 2.73
CA LYS A 108 -2.46 15.01 3.87
C LYS A 108 -1.86 16.42 3.94
N GLU A 109 -1.63 17.07 2.81
CA GLU A 109 -1.18 18.47 2.72
C GLU A 109 -2.22 19.48 3.23
N THR A 110 -3.51 19.11 3.29
CA THR A 110 -4.55 19.94 3.93
C THR A 110 -4.56 19.85 5.45
N LEU A 111 -3.92 18.81 6.02
CA LEU A 111 -3.86 18.60 7.46
C LEU A 111 -2.73 19.44 8.08
N LYS A 112 -2.89 19.75 9.37
CA LYS A 112 -1.83 20.42 10.13
C LYS A 112 -0.66 19.44 10.33
N PRO A 113 0.58 19.84 9.99
CA PRO A 113 1.77 19.07 10.37
C PRO A 113 1.85 18.89 11.88
N TYR A 114 2.46 17.79 12.31
CA TYR A 114 2.73 17.58 13.73
C TYR A 114 3.60 18.70 14.31
N SER A 115 3.17 19.22 15.44
CA SER A 115 3.94 20.17 16.23
C SER A 115 5.11 19.48 16.92
N LYS A 116 6.14 20.25 17.30
CA LYS A 116 7.29 19.73 18.05
C LYS A 116 6.86 18.97 19.32
N ASN A 117 5.82 19.43 20.01
CA ASN A 117 5.36 18.82 21.25
C ASN A 117 4.62 17.49 21.03
N GLU A 118 4.12 17.24 19.82
CA GLU A 118 3.49 15.96 19.46
C GLU A 118 4.54 14.90 19.08
N ILE A 119 5.72 15.33 18.62
CA ILE A 119 6.80 14.42 18.19
C ILE A 119 7.82 14.19 19.30
N VAL A 120 8.18 15.23 20.06
CA VAL A 120 9.25 15.16 21.04
C VAL A 120 8.78 14.41 22.28
N PHE A 121 9.35 13.23 22.48
CA PHE A 121 9.22 12.48 23.72
C PHE A 121 10.34 12.89 24.68
N SER A 122 10.11 13.92 25.50
CA SER A 122 11.18 14.55 26.30
C SER A 122 11.84 13.63 27.34
N ASP A 123 11.09 12.69 27.90
CA ASP A 123 11.57 11.77 28.94
C ASP A 123 12.29 10.54 28.37
N LEU A 124 12.48 10.47 27.05
CA LEU A 124 13.01 9.31 26.34
C LEU A 124 14.04 9.73 25.29
N LYS A 125 15.22 9.10 25.32
CA LYS A 125 16.29 9.42 24.37
C LYS A 125 16.99 8.16 23.87
N PHE A 126 17.16 8.07 22.55
CA PHE A 126 18.07 7.12 21.94
C PHE A 126 19.52 7.61 22.14
N GLU A 127 20.33 6.82 22.84
CA GLU A 127 21.76 7.11 23.04
C GLU A 127 22.60 6.53 21.91
N SER A 128 22.20 5.38 21.37
CA SER A 128 22.85 4.77 20.21
C SER A 128 21.88 3.90 19.43
N ILE A 129 22.13 3.79 18.12
CA ILE A 129 21.47 2.85 17.22
C ILE A 129 22.55 2.27 16.31
N ALA A 130 22.61 0.95 16.21
CA ALA A 130 23.49 0.19 15.34
C ALA A 130 22.71 -0.96 14.71
N VAL A 131 23.02 -1.29 13.46
CA VAL A 131 22.37 -2.37 12.72
C VAL A 131 23.47 -3.32 12.25
N ASP A 132 23.23 -4.61 12.41
CA ASP A 132 24.04 -5.63 11.77
C ASP A 132 24.09 -5.45 10.24
N LYS A 133 25.08 -6.10 9.61
CA LYS A 133 25.23 -6.03 8.17
C LYS A 133 24.01 -6.62 7.45
N LEU A 134 23.31 -5.78 6.69
CA LEU A 134 22.20 -6.19 5.83
C LEU A 134 22.76 -6.88 4.57
N VAL A 135 22.36 -8.14 4.34
CA VAL A 135 22.81 -8.93 3.18
C VAL A 135 21.63 -9.65 2.56
N THR A 136 21.38 -9.35 1.28
CA THR A 136 20.41 -10.07 0.45
C THR A 136 21.09 -11.11 -0.43
N TYR A 137 20.35 -12.16 -0.79
CA TYR A 137 20.79 -13.19 -1.72
C TYR A 137 19.58 -13.79 -2.42
N PHE A 138 19.82 -14.61 -3.43
CA PHE A 138 18.78 -15.41 -4.07
C PHE A 138 18.90 -16.86 -3.63
N ASP A 139 17.77 -17.50 -3.35
CA ASP A 139 17.70 -18.91 -3.01
C ASP A 139 16.57 -19.61 -3.77
N TYR A 140 16.64 -20.93 -3.86
CA TYR A 140 15.64 -21.73 -4.54
C TYR A 140 14.42 -22.00 -3.63
N PHE A 141 13.24 -21.78 -4.20
CA PHE A 141 11.96 -22.08 -3.58
C PHE A 141 11.15 -23.00 -4.48
N ASP A 142 10.70 -24.13 -3.94
CA ASP A 142 9.90 -25.11 -4.65
C ASP A 142 8.42 -24.96 -4.27
N SER A 143 7.56 -24.75 -5.28
CA SER A 143 6.09 -24.70 -5.12
C SER A 143 5.43 -25.87 -5.84
N THR A 144 4.40 -26.47 -5.26
CA THR A 144 3.62 -27.50 -5.96
C THR A 144 2.64 -26.87 -6.95
N ILE A 145 2.49 -27.48 -8.13
CA ILE A 145 1.57 -27.04 -9.18
C ILE A 145 0.59 -28.14 -9.61
N SER A 146 0.53 -29.25 -8.88
CA SER A 146 -0.31 -30.41 -9.23
C SER A 146 -1.78 -30.04 -9.46
N ASN A 147 -2.32 -29.07 -8.72
CA ASN A 147 -3.72 -28.61 -8.87
C ASN A 147 -4.02 -27.94 -10.22
N GLY A 148 -3.00 -27.47 -10.94
CA GLY A 148 -3.16 -26.84 -12.25
C GLY A 148 -3.11 -27.81 -13.43
N LEU A 149 -2.91 -29.09 -13.17
CA LEU A 149 -2.75 -30.11 -14.22
C LEU A 149 -4.04 -30.91 -14.41
N PRO A 150 -4.34 -31.33 -15.64
CA PRO A 150 -5.48 -32.21 -15.89
C PRO A 150 -5.23 -33.57 -15.23
N ILE A 151 -6.20 -34.04 -14.45
CA ILE A 151 -6.12 -35.31 -13.72
C ILE A 151 -7.28 -36.21 -14.14
N THR A 152 -6.99 -37.47 -14.45
CA THR A 152 -7.96 -38.44 -14.98
C THR A 152 -8.66 -39.27 -13.92
N SER A 153 -8.08 -39.38 -12.72
CA SER A 153 -8.68 -40.12 -11.60
C SER A 153 -8.21 -39.56 -10.25
N LYS A 154 -8.96 -39.86 -9.18
CA LYS A 154 -8.56 -39.52 -7.81
C LYS A 154 -7.24 -40.18 -7.42
N GLN A 155 -7.02 -41.42 -7.87
CA GLN A 155 -5.78 -42.14 -7.60
C GLN A 155 -4.57 -41.46 -8.27
N ASP A 156 -4.73 -40.90 -9.47
CA ASP A 156 -3.67 -40.13 -10.12
C ASP A 156 -3.41 -38.82 -9.35
N ALA A 157 -4.47 -38.17 -8.85
CA ALA A 157 -4.35 -36.93 -8.06
C ALA A 157 -3.54 -37.16 -6.77
N ASP A 158 -3.82 -38.25 -6.06
CA ASP A 158 -3.15 -38.59 -4.80
C ASP A 158 -1.66 -38.94 -5.00
N ASN A 159 -1.26 -39.36 -6.21
CA ASN A 159 0.11 -39.78 -6.53
C ASN A 159 0.92 -38.74 -7.34
N LEU A 160 0.30 -37.68 -7.85
CA LEU A 160 0.95 -36.69 -8.71
C LEU A 160 1.50 -35.50 -7.90
N MET A 161 2.81 -35.50 -7.65
CA MET A 161 3.51 -34.36 -7.05
C MET A 161 4.43 -33.68 -8.06
N ILE A 162 3.98 -32.59 -8.67
CA ILE A 162 4.80 -31.76 -9.57
C ILE A 162 5.15 -30.46 -8.87
N LYS A 163 6.45 -30.14 -8.86
CA LYS A 163 7.01 -28.92 -8.28
C LYS A 163 7.64 -28.04 -9.35
N VAL A 164 7.52 -26.74 -9.17
CA VAL A 164 8.29 -25.73 -9.90
C VAL A 164 9.27 -25.09 -8.95
N ARG A 165 10.53 -25.02 -9.35
CA ARG A 165 11.60 -24.34 -8.63
C ARG A 165 11.78 -22.92 -9.17
N GLN A 166 11.84 -21.94 -8.28
CA GLN A 166 12.08 -20.54 -8.61
C GLN A 166 13.19 -19.97 -7.75
N SER A 167 14.02 -19.11 -8.34
CA SER A 167 14.95 -18.28 -7.58
C SER A 167 14.19 -17.09 -6.98
N ARG A 168 14.25 -16.90 -5.66
CA ARG A 168 13.56 -15.81 -4.94
C ARG A 168 14.54 -15.03 -4.08
N LEU A 169 14.28 -13.72 -3.95
CA LEU A 169 15.02 -12.84 -3.06
C LEU A 169 14.86 -13.28 -1.61
N ASN A 170 15.94 -13.28 -0.85
CA ASN A 170 16.00 -13.60 0.57
C ASN A 170 17.06 -12.72 1.26
N TYR A 171 17.11 -12.77 2.60
CA TYR A 171 18.03 -11.97 3.42
C TYR A 171 18.61 -12.80 4.57
N LYS A 172 19.83 -12.42 5.01
CA LYS A 172 20.41 -12.97 6.24
C LYS A 172 19.79 -12.29 7.45
N HIS A 173 19.51 -13.06 8.50
CA HIS A 173 19.06 -12.52 9.77
C HIS A 173 20.01 -11.43 10.27
N PHE A 174 19.43 -10.34 10.79
CA PHE A 174 20.14 -9.17 11.30
C PHE A 174 19.42 -8.67 12.55
N THR A 175 20.19 -8.05 13.46
CA THR A 175 19.66 -7.42 14.68
C THR A 175 19.84 -5.90 14.60
N VAL A 176 18.86 -5.17 15.13
CA VAL A 176 18.98 -3.74 15.41
C VAL A 176 19.27 -3.57 16.90
N HIS A 177 20.45 -3.04 17.21
CA HIS A 177 20.90 -2.76 18.56
C HIS A 177 20.68 -1.28 18.85
N PHE A 178 19.98 -0.97 19.93
CA PHE A 178 19.83 0.42 20.37
C PHE A 178 19.89 0.50 21.90
N ALA A 179 20.37 1.63 22.39
CA ALA A 179 20.36 1.97 23.81
C ALA A 179 19.38 3.12 24.03
N LEU A 180 18.42 2.91 24.93
CA LEU A 180 17.39 3.87 25.29
C LEU A 180 17.63 4.33 26.72
N ASN A 181 17.59 5.64 26.93
CA ASN A 181 17.58 6.24 28.26
C ASN A 181 16.17 6.80 28.52
N SER A 182 15.61 6.50 29.70
CA SER A 182 14.29 6.96 30.12
C SER A 182 14.35 7.50 31.54
N ASP A 183 13.74 8.66 31.77
CA ASP A 183 13.71 9.29 33.10
C ASP A 183 12.78 8.56 34.08
N LYS A 184 11.85 7.75 33.57
CA LYS A 184 10.87 6.98 34.35
C LYS A 184 10.53 5.66 33.67
N ALA A 185 10.12 4.67 34.46
CA ALA A 185 9.55 3.42 33.94
C ALA A 185 8.20 3.73 33.28
N GLN A 186 8.07 3.43 31.99
CA GLN A 186 6.87 3.72 31.21
C GLN A 186 6.82 2.88 29.95
N LYS A 187 5.61 2.52 29.53
CA LYS A 187 5.42 1.86 28.24
C LYS A 187 5.74 2.80 27.09
N VAL A 188 6.54 2.33 26.15
CA VAL A 188 6.90 3.04 24.93
C VAL A 188 6.60 2.18 23.71
N ALA A 189 6.10 2.80 22.65
CA ALA A 189 5.97 2.18 21.34
C ALA A 189 7.23 2.51 20.53
N ILE A 190 7.85 1.49 19.95
CA ILE A 190 9.00 1.65 19.06
C ILE A 190 8.52 1.32 17.64
N GLN A 191 8.79 2.24 16.71
CA GLN A 191 8.50 2.07 15.29
C GLN A 191 9.79 2.15 14.49
N LEU A 192 10.02 1.18 13.61
CA LEU A 192 11.19 1.12 12.75
C LEU A 192 10.77 1.28 11.29
N PHE A 193 11.39 2.21 10.58
CA PHE A 193 11.15 2.46 9.16
C PHE A 193 12.44 2.33 8.35
N LEU A 194 12.32 1.87 7.10
CA LEU A 194 13.40 1.93 6.10
C LEU A 194 13.00 2.89 4.98
N GLY A 195 13.91 3.78 4.61
CA GLY A 195 13.73 4.70 3.49
C GLY A 195 15.03 4.96 2.73
N PRO A 196 14.94 5.63 1.58
CA PRO A 196 16.09 5.95 0.75
C PRO A 196 16.95 7.06 1.38
N LYS A 197 18.27 6.97 1.20
CA LYS A 197 19.21 8.03 1.59
C LYS A 197 19.57 8.94 0.42
N TYR A 198 19.57 8.38 -0.79
CA TYR A 198 19.95 9.07 -2.02
C TYR A 198 18.88 8.85 -3.09
N ASP A 199 18.72 9.83 -3.97
CA ASP A 199 17.90 9.69 -5.17
C ASP A 199 18.61 8.83 -6.25
N ALA A 200 17.93 8.63 -7.39
CA ALA A 200 18.47 7.86 -8.51
C ALA A 200 19.70 8.50 -9.18
N LEU A 201 19.98 9.78 -8.93
CA LEU A 201 21.14 10.53 -9.44
C LEU A 201 22.29 10.59 -8.42
N GLY A 202 22.10 10.08 -7.20
CA GLY A 202 23.09 10.08 -6.12
C GLY A 202 23.05 11.32 -5.22
N ASN A 203 22.03 12.18 -5.33
CA ASN A 203 21.86 13.32 -4.44
C ASN A 203 21.29 12.88 -3.09
N LEU A 204 21.71 13.53 -2.00
CA LEU A 204 21.11 13.32 -0.68
C LEU A 204 19.65 13.79 -0.68
N LEU A 205 18.75 12.97 -0.15
CA LEU A 205 17.34 13.31 -0.01
C LEU A 205 17.08 14.07 1.30
N ASP A 206 16.23 15.10 1.24
CA ASP A 206 15.66 15.74 2.42
C ASP A 206 14.49 14.89 2.93
N PHE A 207 14.39 14.69 4.25
CA PHE A 207 13.28 13.95 4.85
C PHE A 207 11.92 14.59 4.56
N SER A 208 11.86 15.93 4.49
CA SER A 208 10.63 16.66 4.17
C SER A 208 10.08 16.35 2.76
N GLU A 209 10.92 15.86 1.85
CA GLU A 209 10.54 15.46 0.50
C GLU A 209 10.35 13.95 0.37
N SER A 210 11.12 13.17 1.13
CA SER A 210 11.21 11.70 1.03
C SER A 210 10.43 10.93 2.08
N TYR A 211 9.74 11.59 3.03
CA TYR A 211 8.98 10.91 4.09
C TYR A 211 7.95 9.90 3.55
N LYS A 212 7.48 10.11 2.32
CA LYS A 212 6.53 9.24 1.58
C LYS A 212 7.14 7.91 1.14
N ASP A 213 8.47 7.83 1.08
CA ASP A 213 9.23 6.68 0.57
C ASP A 213 9.73 5.75 1.69
N PHE A 214 9.35 6.04 2.94
CA PHE A 214 9.65 5.19 4.08
C PHE A 214 8.55 4.13 4.27
N TYR A 215 8.94 2.87 4.42
CA TYR A 215 8.04 1.79 4.78
C TYR A 215 8.39 1.21 6.15
N GLU A 216 7.36 0.80 6.87
CA GLU A 216 7.48 0.23 8.21
C GLU A 216 8.09 -1.17 8.15
N ILE A 217 9.08 -1.42 8.98
CA ILE A 217 9.73 -2.73 9.15
C ILE A 217 9.12 -3.46 10.35
N ASP A 218 8.96 -2.75 11.47
CA ASP A 218 8.53 -3.35 12.74
C ASP A 218 7.88 -2.31 13.67
N TYR A 219 6.98 -2.79 14.52
CA TYR A 219 6.25 -2.03 15.55
C TYR A 219 5.97 -2.91 16.75
N TRP A 220 6.39 -2.45 17.93
CA TRP A 220 6.10 -3.12 19.19
C TRP A 220 6.03 -2.16 20.36
N ILE A 221 5.46 -2.64 21.47
CA ILE A 221 5.39 -1.93 22.74
C ILE A 221 6.33 -2.62 23.72
N THR A 222 7.15 -1.85 24.43
CA THR A 222 8.03 -2.32 25.50
C THR A 222 7.84 -1.47 26.75
N ASP A 223 8.16 -2.04 27.91
CA ASP A 223 8.17 -1.37 29.22
C ASP A 223 9.50 -0.62 29.49
#